data_AF-C4XF23-F1
#
_entry.id   AF-C4XF23-F1
#
_cell.length_a   1.000
_cell.length_b   1.000
_cell.length_c   1.000
_cell.angle_alpha   90.00
_cell.angle_beta   90.00
_cell.angle_gamma   90.00
#
_symmetry.space_group_name_H-M   'P 1'
#
loop_
_entity.id
_entity.type
_entity.pdbx_description
1 polymer ?
#
loop_
_entity_poly.entity_id
_entity_poly.type
_entity_poly.pdbx_seq_one_letter_code
_entity_poly.pdbx_strand_id
1 'polypeptide(L)'
;MTISRTKSRWIMPRFSNLRFRQKGEKKISFKIFFKFLSNFQISKSVWIFTVLFGLLVASLTNIASWLMGFITDKFLDPKTFNLANFKMKDYIVFVVMLALVYVFIKIFEISQRVIVSKLSARLGRNLRLQCYQKIQQMEMSFYEEEQTGDLMSALTNDIQNITEAIWDILISVISIIFEFSFITIMMFIYVPLLAAII
;
A
#
# COMPACT_ATOMS: atom_id res chain seq x y z
N MET A 1 -39.20 -46.66 -17.65
CA MET A 1 -37.83 -46.48 -17.15
C MET A 1 -37.48 -45.00 -17.29
N THR A 2 -37.77 -44.18 -16.29
CA THR A 2 -37.42 -42.75 -16.30
C THR A 2 -37.16 -42.30 -14.86
N ILE A 3 -35.89 -42.16 -14.51
CA ILE A 3 -35.44 -41.73 -13.18
C ILE A 3 -35.40 -40.20 -13.19
N SER A 4 -36.27 -39.56 -12.41
CA SER A 4 -36.24 -38.11 -12.17
C SER A 4 -35.13 -37.77 -11.18
N ARG A 5 -34.15 -36.97 -11.62
CA ARG A 5 -33.12 -36.36 -10.77
C ARG A 5 -33.75 -35.42 -9.75
N THR A 6 -33.72 -35.77 -8.47
CA THR A 6 -33.93 -34.85 -7.36
C THR A 6 -32.65 -34.06 -7.10
N LYS A 7 -32.63 -32.81 -7.54
CA LYS A 7 -31.56 -31.85 -7.25
C LYS A 7 -31.77 -31.35 -5.82
N SER A 8 -31.04 -31.91 -4.84
CA SER A 8 -31.01 -31.40 -3.48
C SER A 8 -30.34 -30.01 -3.49
N ARG A 9 -31.17 -28.99 -3.39
CA ARG A 9 -30.75 -27.59 -3.30
C ARG A 9 -30.37 -27.35 -1.84
N TRP A 10 -29.10 -27.55 -1.51
CA TRP A 10 -28.53 -27.06 -0.25
C TRP A 10 -28.58 -25.53 -0.29
N ILE A 11 -29.63 -24.96 0.31
CA ILE A 11 -29.75 -23.52 0.53
C ILE A 11 -28.96 -23.26 1.82
N MET A 12 -27.74 -22.76 1.70
CA MET A 12 -27.03 -22.21 2.85
C MET A 12 -27.89 -21.07 3.42
N PRO A 13 -28.15 -21.02 4.73
CA PRO A 13 -28.70 -19.82 5.34
C PRO A 13 -27.70 -18.68 5.11
N ARG A 14 -28.08 -17.77 4.23
CA ARG A 14 -27.37 -16.51 3.96
C ARG A 14 -27.33 -15.75 5.29
N PHE A 15 -26.18 -15.21 5.65
CA PHE A 15 -25.88 -14.37 6.82
C PHE A 15 -26.74 -13.08 6.93
N SER A 16 -28.07 -13.16 6.77
CA SER A 16 -28.95 -11.99 6.67
C SER A 16 -29.47 -11.50 8.03
N ASN A 17 -29.37 -12.32 9.08
CA ASN A 17 -30.05 -12.05 10.35
C ASN A 17 -29.14 -11.92 11.58
N LEU A 18 -27.81 -11.89 11.40
CA LEU A 18 -26.91 -11.43 12.46
C LEU A 18 -27.09 -9.92 12.62
N ARG A 19 -28.10 -9.53 13.42
CA ARG A 19 -28.20 -8.19 13.99
C ARG A 19 -27.08 -8.03 15.02
N PHE A 20 -25.84 -7.91 14.53
CA PHE A 20 -24.81 -7.18 15.26
C PHE A 20 -25.43 -5.83 15.57
N ARG A 21 -25.78 -5.63 16.83
CA ARG A 21 -26.28 -4.37 17.37
C ARG A 21 -25.39 -3.27 16.77
N GLN A 22 -25.93 -2.49 15.82
CA GLN A 22 -25.26 -1.36 15.19
C GLN A 22 -24.99 -0.34 16.28
N LYS A 23 -23.94 -0.59 17.06
CA LYS A 23 -23.39 0.33 18.04
C LYS A 23 -22.78 1.41 17.16
N GLY A 24 -23.53 2.50 16.99
CA GLY A 24 -23.36 3.52 15.94
C GLY A 24 -21.90 3.74 15.59
N GLU A 25 -21.63 3.78 14.28
CA GLU A 25 -20.29 3.92 13.68
C GLU A 25 -19.41 4.83 14.54
N LYS A 26 -18.61 4.21 15.42
CA LYS A 26 -17.65 4.97 16.20
C LYS A 26 -16.65 5.48 15.17
N LYS A 27 -16.67 6.79 14.89
CA LYS A 27 -15.65 7.45 14.08
C LYS A 27 -14.30 6.90 14.50
N ILE A 28 -13.64 6.17 13.61
CA ILE A 28 -12.35 5.57 13.88
C ILE A 28 -11.41 6.73 14.18
N SER A 29 -11.08 6.90 15.46
CA SER A 29 -10.24 8.01 15.91
C SER A 29 -8.79 7.67 15.60
N PHE A 30 -8.08 8.56 14.91
CA PHE A 30 -6.64 8.47 14.66
C PHE A 30 -5.84 8.16 15.94
N LYS A 31 -6.33 8.60 17.10
CA LYS A 31 -5.72 8.31 18.40
C LYS A 31 -5.76 6.83 18.76
N ILE A 32 -6.84 6.13 18.42
CA ILE A 32 -6.99 4.68 18.67
C ILE A 32 -6.06 3.91 17.73
N PHE A 33 -5.98 4.32 16.46
CA PHE A 33 -5.05 3.76 15.48
C PHE A 33 -3.58 3.91 15.93
N PHE A 34 -3.17 5.12 16.34
CA PHE A 34 -1.81 5.35 16.83
C PHE A 34 -1.52 4.63 18.15
N LYS A 35 -2.52 4.50 19.05
CA LYS A 35 -2.37 3.70 20.27
C LYS A 35 -2.21 2.22 19.96
N PHE A 36 -2.96 1.70 18.99
CA PHE A 36 -2.82 0.34 18.48
C PHE A 36 -1.42 0.14 17.85
N LEU A 37 -0.94 1.12 17.08
CA LEU A 37 0.36 1.08 16.45
C LEU A 37 1.54 1.12 17.46
N SER A 38 1.40 1.93 18.51
CA SER A 38 2.39 2.07 19.58
C SER A 38 2.56 0.79 20.41
N ASN A 39 1.52 -0.06 20.46
CA ASN A 39 1.54 -1.31 21.21
C ASN A 39 2.31 -2.45 20.50
N PHE A 40 2.87 -2.20 19.31
CA PHE A 40 3.61 -3.21 18.56
C PHE A 40 5.09 -3.25 18.97
N GLN A 41 5.57 -4.45 19.31
CA GLN A 41 6.98 -4.76 19.61
C GLN A 41 7.88 -4.79 18.35
N ILE A 42 7.62 -3.92 17.37
CA ILE A 42 8.49 -3.80 16.20
C ILE A 42 9.81 -3.18 16.66
N SER A 43 10.93 -3.85 16.35
CA SER A 43 12.26 -3.29 16.60
C SER A 43 12.41 -1.95 15.85
N LYS A 44 12.82 -0.91 16.57
CA LYS A 44 13.00 0.45 16.04
C LYS A 44 13.89 0.47 14.79
N SER A 45 14.91 -0.38 14.74
CA SER A 45 15.84 -0.48 13.60
C SER A 45 15.15 -0.92 12.31
N VAL A 46 14.16 -1.82 12.40
CA VAL A 46 13.46 -2.34 11.23
C VAL A 46 12.46 -1.33 10.68
N TRP A 47 11.84 -0.55 11.57
CA TRP A 47 10.96 0.55 11.17
C TRP A 47 11.75 1.65 10.43
N ILE A 48 12.89 2.07 10.99
CA ILE A 48 13.79 3.06 10.37
C ILE A 48 14.26 2.57 9.00
N PHE A 49 14.67 1.31 8.89
CA PHE A 49 15.13 0.76 7.61
C PHE A 49 14.04 0.78 6.55
N THR A 50 12.80 0.43 6.92
CA THR A 50 11.65 0.39 5.98
C THR A 50 11.27 1.78 5.50
N VAL A 51 11.26 2.78 6.40
CA VAL A 51 10.99 4.18 6.07
C VAL A 51 12.08 4.75 5.17
N LEU A 52 13.35 4.50 5.49
CA LEU A 52 14.48 4.95 4.68
C LEU A 52 14.40 4.39 3.25
N PHE A 53 14.08 3.10 3.12
CA PHE A 53 13.93 2.46 1.83
C PHE A 53 12.76 3.04 1.02
N GLY A 54 11.64 3.37 1.69
CA GLY A 54 10.50 4.04 1.06
C GLY A 54 10.82 5.45 0.57
N LEU A 55 11.57 6.22 1.36
CA LEU A 55 12.05 7.54 0.95
C LEU A 55 13.04 7.46 -0.23
N LEU A 56 13.87 6.42 -0.27
CA LEU A 56 14.76 6.17 -1.40
C LEU A 56 13.95 5.91 -2.68
N VAL A 57 12.93 5.04 -2.62
CA VAL A 57 12.03 4.79 -3.77
C VAL A 57 11.34 6.08 -4.21
N ALA A 58 10.75 6.84 -3.29
CA ALA A 58 10.08 8.12 -3.58
C ALA A 58 11.06 9.17 -4.16
N SER A 59 12.32 9.15 -3.76
CA SER A 59 13.33 10.04 -4.34
C SER A 59 13.66 9.66 -5.78
N LEU A 60 13.81 8.35 -6.07
CA LEU A 60 14.08 7.88 -7.42
C LEU A 60 12.92 8.16 -8.39
N THR A 61 11.67 7.99 -7.96
CA THR A 61 10.48 8.32 -8.78
C THR A 61 10.43 9.81 -9.11
N ASN A 62 10.71 10.67 -8.14
CA ASN A 62 10.80 12.11 -8.34
C ASN A 62 11.90 12.51 -9.32
N ILE A 63 13.10 11.91 -9.21
CA ILE A 63 14.20 12.14 -10.15
C ILE A 63 13.83 11.68 -11.57
N ALA A 64 13.16 10.54 -11.72
CA ALA A 64 12.71 10.05 -13.02
C ALA A 64 11.70 11.01 -13.67
N SER A 65 10.74 11.53 -12.90
CA SER A 65 9.78 12.54 -13.37
C SER A 65 10.47 13.83 -13.82
N TRP A 66 11.45 14.30 -13.05
CA TRP A 66 12.26 15.46 -13.41
C TRP A 66 13.08 15.24 -14.69
N LEU A 67 13.74 14.08 -14.80
CA LEU A 67 14.54 13.70 -15.97
C LEU A 67 13.67 13.62 -17.24
N MET A 68 12.44 13.13 -17.13
CA MET A 68 11.48 13.10 -18.24
C MET A 68 11.15 14.51 -18.74
N GLY A 69 10.93 15.47 -17.83
CA GLY A 69 10.76 16.88 -18.18
C GLY A 69 11.97 17.44 -18.92
N PHE A 70 13.19 17.19 -18.40
CA PHE A 70 14.43 17.64 -19.01
C PHE A 70 14.65 17.08 -20.43
N ILE A 71 14.32 15.80 -20.66
CA ILE A 71 14.40 15.19 -22.00
C ILE A 71 13.41 15.87 -22.95
N THR A 72 12.20 16.18 -22.46
CA THR A 72 11.17 16.85 -23.25
C THR A 72 11.60 18.26 -23.64
N ASP A 73 12.05 19.07 -22.68
CA ASP A 73 12.46 20.45 -22.95
C ASP A 73 13.71 20.52 -23.85
N LYS A 74 14.65 19.57 -23.73
CA LYS A 74 15.90 19.60 -24.49
C LYS A 74 15.75 19.11 -25.93
N PHE A 75 14.86 18.14 -26.18
CA PHE A 75 14.77 17.45 -27.47
C PHE A 75 13.45 17.68 -28.22
N LEU A 76 12.39 18.11 -27.53
CA LEU A 76 11.03 18.21 -28.07
C LEU A 76 10.43 19.62 -27.94
N ASP A 77 11.23 20.64 -27.57
CA ASP A 77 10.76 22.03 -27.52
C ASP A 77 10.34 22.52 -28.93
N PRO A 78 9.05 22.86 -29.15
CA PRO A 78 8.54 23.26 -30.47
C PRO A 78 9.26 24.46 -31.09
N LYS A 79 9.91 25.31 -30.28
CA LYS A 79 10.55 26.55 -30.73
C LYS A 79 11.97 26.32 -31.30
N THR A 80 12.63 25.26 -30.88
CA THR A 80 14.02 24.93 -31.22
C THR A 80 14.14 23.60 -31.97
N PHE A 81 13.01 22.91 -32.18
CA PHE A 81 12.97 21.64 -32.90
C PHE A 81 13.40 21.81 -34.35
N ASN A 82 14.66 21.44 -34.63
CA ASN A 82 15.21 21.39 -35.97
C ASN A 82 15.62 19.96 -36.30
N LEU A 83 14.85 19.32 -37.19
CA LEU A 83 15.04 17.93 -37.60
C LEU A 83 16.43 17.70 -38.24
N ALA A 84 17.04 18.73 -38.85
CA ALA A 84 18.33 18.62 -39.52
C ALA A 84 19.52 18.51 -38.55
N ASN A 85 19.38 19.00 -37.31
CA ASN A 85 20.44 18.96 -36.28
C ASN A 85 20.07 18.05 -35.10
N PHE A 86 19.03 17.21 -35.26
CA PHE A 86 18.58 16.33 -34.21
C PHE A 86 19.64 15.26 -33.89
N LYS A 87 20.28 15.40 -32.73
CA LYS A 87 21.27 14.43 -32.25
C LYS A 87 20.58 13.18 -31.71
N MET A 88 20.15 12.31 -32.63
CA MET A 88 19.44 11.07 -32.33
C MET A 88 20.18 10.19 -31.31
N LYS A 89 21.51 10.14 -31.39
CA LYS A 89 22.35 9.36 -30.47
C LYS A 89 22.22 9.85 -29.03
N ASP A 90 22.26 11.16 -28.81
CA ASP A 90 22.15 11.74 -27.46
C ASP A 90 20.76 11.45 -26.89
N TYR A 91 19.70 11.61 -27.69
CA TYR A 91 18.32 11.31 -27.29
C TYR A 91 18.17 9.85 -26.84
N ILE A 92 18.65 8.90 -27.65
CA ILE A 92 18.58 7.47 -27.32
C ILE A 92 19.33 7.16 -26.02
N VAL A 93 20.50 7.77 -25.79
CA VAL A 93 21.27 7.58 -24.55
C VAL A 93 20.46 8.05 -23.33
N PHE A 94 19.82 9.23 -23.40
CA PHE A 94 18.98 9.72 -22.30
C PHE A 94 17.74 8.85 -22.07
N VAL A 95 17.10 8.35 -23.13
CA VAL A 95 15.95 7.43 -23.01
C VAL A 95 16.36 6.09 -22.40
N VAL A 96 17.49 5.53 -22.81
CA VAL A 96 18.03 4.29 -22.22
C VAL A 96 18.39 4.50 -20.75
N MET A 97 18.99 5.64 -20.41
CA MET A 97 19.27 6.00 -19.01
C MET A 97 17.98 6.11 -18.19
N LEU A 98 16.94 6.75 -18.72
CA LEU A 98 15.62 6.82 -18.07
C LEU A 98 15.03 5.42 -17.86
N ALA A 99 15.09 4.56 -18.88
CA ALA A 99 14.62 3.18 -18.78
C ALA A 99 15.35 2.40 -17.68
N LEU A 100 16.68 2.55 -17.57
CA LEU A 100 17.46 1.94 -16.49
C LEU A 100 17.03 2.45 -15.11
N VAL A 101 16.76 3.75 -14.96
CA VAL A 101 16.26 4.33 -13.70
C VAL A 101 14.93 3.68 -13.31
N TYR A 102 13.99 3.49 -14.25
CA TYR A 102 12.73 2.80 -13.98
C TYR A 102 12.91 1.34 -13.58
N VAL A 103 13.86 0.63 -14.19
CA VAL A 103 14.19 -0.75 -13.79
C VAL A 103 14.68 -0.76 -12.34
N PHE A 104 15.58 0.15 -11.97
CA PHE A 104 16.04 0.27 -10.58
C PHE A 104 14.88 0.57 -9.62
N ILE A 105 14.02 1.53 -9.95
CA ILE A 105 12.83 1.85 -9.14
C ILE A 105 12.02 0.58 -8.86
N LYS A 106 11.74 -0.23 -9.89
CA LYS A 106 10.96 -1.46 -9.73
C LYS A 106 11.65 -2.51 -8.88
N ILE A 107 12.97 -2.65 -8.99
CA ILE A 107 13.75 -3.54 -8.13
C ILE A 107 13.65 -3.11 -6.65
N PHE A 108 13.79 -1.81 -6.38
CA PHE A 108 13.66 -1.28 -5.01
C PHE A 108 12.23 -1.42 -4.49
N GLU A 109 11.21 -1.14 -5.31
CA GLU A 109 9.80 -1.27 -4.94
C GLU A 109 9.42 -2.71 -4.56
N ILE A 110 9.87 -3.70 -5.36
CA ILE A 110 9.64 -5.12 -5.06
C ILE A 110 10.38 -5.51 -3.78
N SER A 111 11.62 -5.07 -3.62
CA SER A 111 12.41 -5.36 -2.42
C SER A 111 11.74 -4.81 -1.16
N GLN A 112 11.22 -3.57 -1.23
CA GLN A 112 10.47 -2.95 -0.15
C GLN A 112 9.21 -3.75 0.17
N ARG A 113 8.43 -4.15 -0.86
CA ARG A 113 7.21 -4.93 -0.70
C ARG A 113 7.46 -6.27 -0.02
N VAL A 114 8.56 -6.95 -0.35
CA VAL A 114 8.95 -8.20 0.32
C VAL A 114 9.28 -7.97 1.80
N ILE A 115 9.98 -6.89 2.14
CA ILE A 115 10.28 -6.52 3.53
C ILE A 115 8.98 -6.26 4.29
N VAL A 116 8.11 -5.43 3.73
CA VAL A 116 6.80 -5.07 4.31
C VAL A 116 5.92 -6.29 4.52
N SER A 117 5.86 -7.21 3.55
CA SER A 117 5.10 -8.45 3.69
C SER A 117 5.63 -9.32 4.85
N LYS A 118 6.96 -9.45 5.00
CA LYS A 118 7.57 -10.16 6.13
C LYS A 118 7.24 -9.50 7.48
N LEU A 119 7.17 -8.17 7.52
CA LEU A 119 6.79 -7.44 8.73
C LEU A 119 5.32 -7.63 9.07
N SER A 120 4.45 -7.53 8.07
CA SER A 120 3.02 -7.78 8.17
C SER A 120 2.76 -9.18 8.71
N ALA A 121 3.45 -10.21 8.18
CA ALA A 121 3.32 -11.58 8.66
C ALA A 121 3.73 -11.74 10.14
N ARG A 122 4.79 -11.06 10.60
CA ARG A 122 5.21 -11.08 12.01
C ARG A 122 4.16 -10.41 12.90
N LEU A 123 3.62 -9.27 12.48
CA LEU A 123 2.55 -8.59 13.21
C LEU A 123 1.27 -9.42 13.25
N GLY A 124 0.88 -9.97 12.11
CA GLY A 124 -0.29 -10.82 11.98
C GLY A 124 -0.20 -12.08 12.84
N ARG A 125 1.00 -12.65 13.01
CA ARG A 125 1.21 -13.76 13.96
C ARG A 125 0.91 -13.34 15.40
N ASN A 126 1.38 -12.19 15.84
CA ASN A 126 1.15 -11.71 17.21
C ASN A 126 -0.33 -11.38 17.46
N LEU A 127 -0.99 -10.71 16.50
CA LEU A 127 -2.42 -10.42 16.59
C LEU A 127 -3.25 -11.69 16.60
N ARG A 128 -2.92 -12.66 15.73
CA ARG A 128 -3.57 -13.98 15.72
C ARG A 128 -3.48 -14.64 17.10
N LEU A 129 -2.29 -14.68 17.71
CA LEU A 129 -2.12 -15.26 19.06
C LEU A 129 -3.02 -14.59 20.11
N GLN A 130 -3.11 -13.25 20.11
CA GLN A 130 -3.98 -12.52 21.04
C GLN A 130 -5.46 -12.82 20.79
N CYS A 131 -5.88 -12.86 19.52
CA CYS A 131 -7.25 -13.21 19.17
C CYS A 131 -7.58 -14.67 19.53
N TYR A 132 -6.68 -15.61 19.27
CA TYR A 132 -6.85 -17.02 19.65
C TYR A 132 -7.02 -17.17 21.16
N GLN A 133 -6.17 -16.53 21.97
CA GLN A 133 -6.30 -16.53 23.42
C GLN A 133 -7.65 -15.96 23.88
N LYS A 134 -8.14 -14.91 23.19
CA LYS A 134 -9.42 -14.31 23.52
C LYS A 134 -10.61 -15.20 23.16
N ILE A 135 -10.56 -15.86 21.99
CA ILE A 135 -11.60 -16.79 21.55
C ILE A 135 -11.69 -17.97 22.53
N GLN A 136 -10.55 -18.57 22.92
CA GLN A 136 -10.52 -19.69 23.88
C GLN A 136 -11.17 -19.39 25.25
N GLN A 137 -11.27 -18.11 25.64
CA GLN A 137 -11.89 -17.68 26.89
C GLN A 137 -13.39 -17.35 26.74
N MET A 138 -13.98 -17.51 25.55
CA MET A 138 -15.40 -17.25 25.30
C MET A 138 -16.29 -18.41 25.77
N GLU A 139 -17.55 -18.09 26.08
CA GLU A 139 -18.56 -19.05 26.54
C GLU A 139 -18.98 -20.03 25.43
N MET A 140 -19.46 -21.23 25.80
CA MET A 140 -19.86 -22.27 24.85
C MET A 140 -20.96 -21.83 23.86
N SER A 141 -21.85 -20.92 24.27
CA SER A 141 -22.90 -20.36 23.42
C SER A 141 -22.36 -19.68 22.15
N PHE A 142 -21.16 -19.10 22.21
CA PHE A 142 -20.51 -18.47 21.05
C PHE A 142 -20.10 -19.50 19.97
N TYR A 143 -19.85 -20.74 20.37
CA TYR A 143 -19.39 -21.81 19.47
C TYR A 143 -20.53 -22.58 18.81
N GLU A 144 -21.76 -22.45 19.31
CA GLU A 144 -22.95 -23.11 18.73
C GLU A 144 -23.49 -22.35 17.51
N GLU A 145 -23.22 -21.04 17.41
CA GLU A 145 -23.70 -20.19 16.31
C GLU A 145 -22.73 -20.12 15.11
N GLU A 146 -21.43 -20.39 15.31
CA GLU A 146 -20.39 -20.14 14.30
C GLU A 146 -19.63 -21.42 13.90
N GLN A 147 -19.48 -21.66 12.59
CA GLN A 147 -18.58 -22.71 12.10
C GLN A 147 -17.14 -22.34 12.46
N THR A 148 -16.53 -23.07 13.41
CA THR A 148 -15.19 -22.76 13.93
C THR A 148 -14.14 -22.62 12.81
N GLY A 149 -14.28 -23.38 11.72
CA GLY A 149 -13.39 -23.28 10.54
C GLY A 149 -13.51 -21.95 9.79
N ASP A 150 -14.73 -21.49 9.55
CA ASP A 150 -14.99 -20.22 8.86
C ASP A 150 -14.53 -19.03 9.70
N LEU A 151 -14.77 -19.08 11.01
CA LEU A 151 -14.30 -18.06 11.96
C LEU A 151 -12.77 -17.93 11.93
N MET A 152 -12.04 -19.05 11.94
CA MET A 152 -10.57 -19.02 11.95
C MET A 152 -9.97 -18.58 10.62
N SER A 153 -10.63 -18.94 9.50
CA SER A 153 -10.26 -18.47 8.16
C SER A 153 -10.45 -16.96 8.03
N ALA A 154 -11.63 -16.46 8.42
CA ALA A 154 -11.93 -15.03 8.45
C ALA A 154 -10.93 -14.28 9.34
N LEU A 155 -10.70 -14.76 10.56
CA LEU A 155 -9.74 -14.14 11.49
C LEU A 155 -8.34 -14.05 10.89
N THR A 156 -7.85 -15.12 10.28
CA THR A 156 -6.49 -15.15 9.72
C THR A 156 -6.36 -14.21 8.52
N ASN A 157 -7.33 -14.22 7.61
CA ASN A 157 -7.33 -13.38 6.43
C ASN A 157 -7.52 -11.90 6.77
N ASP A 158 -8.44 -11.59 7.68
CA ASP A 158 -8.70 -10.21 8.11
C ASP A 158 -7.49 -9.63 8.83
N ILE A 159 -6.86 -10.40 9.74
CA ILE A 159 -5.64 -9.95 10.42
C ILE A 159 -4.52 -9.70 9.42
N GLN A 160 -4.34 -10.59 8.43
CA GLN A 160 -3.32 -10.41 7.39
C GLN A 160 -3.58 -9.12 6.60
N ASN A 161 -4.79 -8.97 6.05
CA ASN A 161 -5.19 -7.80 5.27
C ASN A 161 -5.04 -6.49 6.07
N ILE A 162 -5.46 -6.49 7.34
CA ILE A 162 -5.32 -5.32 8.22
C ILE A 162 -3.85 -4.99 8.45
N THR A 163 -3.01 -5.98 8.71
CA THR A 163 -1.58 -5.73 8.98
C THR A 163 -0.84 -5.21 7.75
N GLU A 164 -1.13 -5.73 6.56
CA GLU A 164 -0.58 -5.24 5.30
C GLU A 164 -1.05 -3.82 5.01
N ALA A 165 -2.36 -3.57 5.13
CA ALA A 165 -2.92 -2.24 4.92
C ALA A 165 -2.33 -1.18 5.87
N ILE A 166 -2.11 -1.52 7.15
CA ILE A 166 -1.46 -0.61 8.11
C ILE A 166 -0.06 -0.22 7.62
N TRP A 167 0.74 -1.18 7.18
CA TRP A 167 2.09 -0.90 6.69
C TRP A 167 2.08 -0.06 5.43
N ASP A 168 1.22 -0.40 4.47
CA ASP A 168 1.10 0.35 3.22
C ASP A 168 0.69 1.80 3.50
N ILE A 169 -0.33 2.02 4.34
CA ILE A 169 -0.77 3.38 4.71
C ILE A 169 0.36 4.17 5.37
N LEU A 170 1.12 3.56 6.29
CA LEU A 170 2.21 4.26 6.99
C LEU A 170 3.31 4.71 6.03
N ILE A 171 3.71 3.82 5.10
CA ILE A 171 4.74 4.14 4.11
C ILE A 171 4.21 5.17 3.12
N SER A 172 2.99 4.98 2.62
CA SER A 172 2.35 5.88 1.65
C SER A 172 2.19 7.28 2.21
N VAL A 173 1.74 7.46 3.45
CA VAL A 173 1.60 8.80 4.05
C VAL A 173 2.95 9.53 4.07
N ILE A 174 4.02 8.85 4.46
CA ILE A 174 5.37 9.43 4.48
C ILE A 174 5.83 9.77 3.07
N SER A 175 5.68 8.85 2.12
CA SER A 175 6.05 9.06 0.72
C SER A 175 5.26 10.19 0.07
N ILE A 176 3.94 10.27 0.31
CA ILE A 176 3.09 11.35 -0.23
C ILE A 176 3.52 12.70 0.32
N ILE A 177 3.78 12.81 1.63
CA ILE A 177 4.26 14.07 2.22
C ILE A 177 5.59 14.48 1.58
N PHE A 178 6.50 13.52 1.38
CA PHE A 178 7.80 13.76 0.76
C PHE A 178 7.68 14.18 -0.71
N GLU A 179 6.91 13.43 -1.52
CA GLU A 179 6.66 13.73 -2.93
C GLU A 179 5.96 15.08 -3.11
N PHE A 180 4.94 15.36 -2.30
CA PHE A 180 4.25 16.64 -2.29
C PHE A 180 5.19 17.80 -1.97
N SER A 181 6.05 17.63 -0.94
CA SER A 181 7.05 18.65 -0.58
C SER A 181 8.05 18.86 -1.73
N PHE A 182 8.53 17.78 -2.34
CA PHE A 182 9.49 17.83 -3.44
C PHE A 182 8.92 18.55 -4.66
N ILE A 183 7.71 18.17 -5.09
CA ILE A 183 7.02 18.78 -6.24
C ILE A 183 6.77 20.26 -5.98
N THR A 184 6.32 20.63 -4.77
CA THR A 184 6.10 22.03 -4.39
C THR A 184 7.38 22.85 -4.53
N ILE A 185 8.51 22.36 -3.98
CA ILE A 185 9.80 23.04 -4.09
C ILE A 185 10.22 23.20 -5.55
N MET A 186 10.12 22.13 -6.35
CA MET A 186 10.47 22.20 -7.77
C MET A 186 9.59 23.19 -8.52
N MET A 187 8.29 23.22 -8.25
CA MET A 187 7.37 24.15 -8.90
C MET A 187 7.73 25.61 -8.62
N PHE A 188 8.09 25.96 -7.38
CA PHE A 188 8.56 27.30 -7.02
C PHE A 188 9.86 27.69 -7.74
N ILE A 189 10.76 26.73 -8.02
CA ILE A 189 12.00 26.99 -8.76
C ILE A 189 11.72 27.25 -10.24
N TYR A 190 10.83 26.46 -10.86
CA TYR A 190 10.57 26.55 -12.30
C TYR A 190 9.66 27.70 -12.69
N VAL A 191 8.51 27.86 -12.04
CA VAL A 191 7.54 28.93 -12.36
C VAL A 191 6.85 29.43 -11.07
N PRO A 192 7.43 30.43 -10.39
CA PRO A 192 6.90 30.95 -9.12
C PRO A 192 5.46 31.50 -9.22
N LEU A 193 5.09 32.03 -10.39
CA LEU A 193 3.76 32.63 -10.62
C LEU A 193 2.65 31.58 -10.63
N LEU A 194 2.91 30.40 -11.21
CA LEU A 194 1.95 29.29 -11.22
C LEU A 194 1.92 28.60 -9.85
N ALA A 195 3.06 28.56 -9.15
CA ALA A 195 3.16 27.98 -7.82
C ALA A 195 2.31 28.72 -6.78
N ALA A 196 2.16 30.04 -6.89
CA ALA A 196 1.40 30.85 -5.94
C ALA A 196 -0.14 30.69 -6.05
N ILE A 197 -0.64 30.01 -7.08
CA ILE A 197 -2.07 29.72 -7.27
C ILE A 197 -2.48 28.42 -6.55
N ILE A 198 -1.51 27.54 -6.26
CA ILE A 198 -1.67 26.33 -5.44
C ILE A 198 -1.55 26.69 -3.97
#